data_AF-A0A944SAS2-F1
#
_entry.id   AF-A0A944SAS2-F1
#
_cell.length_a   1.000
_cell.length_b   1.000
_cell.length_c   1.000
_cell.angle_alpha   90.00
_cell.angle_beta   90.00
_cell.angle_gamma   90.00
#
_symmetry.space_group_name_H-M   'P 1'
#
loop_
_entity.id
_entity.type
_entity.pdbx_description
1 polymer ?
#
loop_
_entity_poly.entity_id
_entity_poly.type
_entity_poly.pdbx_seq_one_letter_code
_entity_poly.pdbx_strand_id
1 'polypeptide(L)' 'MSQDTLTTLKCSECGNRNFYTFKNKKKIQEKLELKKHCPKCKTHTVHNEGKKIK' A
#
# COMPACT_ATOMS: atom_id res chain seq x y z
N MET A 1 -17.26 -16.55 1.16
CA MET A 1 -17.07 -15.20 1.72
C MET A 1 -15.62 -14.78 1.56
N SER A 2 -15.31 -14.03 0.51
CA SER A 2 -13.97 -13.52 0.20
C SER A 2 -13.55 -12.47 1.23
N GLN A 3 -12.55 -12.78 2.05
CA GLN A 3 -12.00 -11.86 3.06
C GLN A 3 -10.97 -10.89 2.45
N ASP A 4 -11.34 -10.29 1.33
CA ASP A 4 -10.48 -9.34 0.65
C ASP A 4 -10.64 -7.97 1.32
N THR A 5 -9.57 -7.52 1.95
CA THR A 5 -9.55 -6.26 2.68
C THR A 5 -8.85 -5.20 1.84
N LEU A 6 -9.55 -4.09 1.58
CA LEU A 6 -8.96 -2.91 0.97
C LEU A 6 -7.86 -2.35 1.88
N THR A 7 -6.65 -2.25 1.36
CA THR A 7 -5.45 -1.73 2.05
C THR A 7 -4.92 -0.54 1.26
N THR A 8 -4.48 0.50 1.96
CA THR A 8 -3.88 1.68 1.32
C THR A 8 -2.38 1.49 1.20
N LEU A 9 -1.76 2.02 0.15
CA LEU A 9 -0.31 2.06 0.00
C LEU A 9 0.19 3.47 0.26
N LYS A 10 1.17 3.57 1.15
CA LYS A 10 1.81 4.79 1.61
C LYS A 10 3.22 4.85 1.04
N CYS A 11 3.58 5.92 0.34
CA CYS A 11 4.95 6.18 -0.08
C CYS A 11 5.89 6.28 1.13
N SER A 12 7.04 5.61 1.10
CA SER A 12 8.02 5.63 2.19
C SER A 12 8.67 7.01 2.37
N GLU A 13 8.83 7.78 1.30
CA GLU A 13 9.56 9.05 1.31
C GLU A 13 8.68 10.24 1.71
N CYS A 14 7.56 10.45 1.01
CA CYS A 14 6.68 11.59 1.25
C CYS A 14 5.49 11.27 2.15
N GLY A 15 5.30 10.01 2.52
CA GLY A 15 4.19 9.56 3.36
C GLY A 15 2.81 9.66 2.70
N ASN A 16 2.75 9.99 1.41
CA ASN A 16 1.49 10.20 0.69
C ASN A 16 0.80 8.87 0.39
N ARG A 17 -0.52 8.85 0.50
CA ARG A 17 -1.35 7.65 0.31
C ARG A 17 -2.12 7.76 -0.99
N ASN A 18 -1.56 7.17 -2.05
CA ASN A 18 -2.06 7.41 -3.41
C ASN A 18 -2.72 6.17 -4.03
N PHE A 19 -2.44 4.97 -3.52
CA PHE A 19 -2.93 3.74 -4.12
C PHE A 19 -3.71 2.91 -3.12
N TYR A 20 -4.70 2.19 -3.64
CA TYR A 20 -5.53 1.26 -2.89
C TYR A 20 -5.40 -0.11 -3.54
N THR A 21 -5.15 -1.14 -2.74
CA THR A 21 -5.03 -2.52 -3.20
C THR A 21 -5.86 -3.42 -2.32
N PHE A 22 -6.56 -4.36 -2.93
CA PHE A 22 -7.26 -5.41 -2.19
C PHE A 22 -6.24 -6.49 -1.83
N LYS A 23 -6.15 -6.82 -0.53
CA LYS A 23 -5.32 -7.93 -0.07
C LYS A 23 -6.16 -8.93 0.70
N ASN A 24 -5.87 -10.20 0.44
CA ASN A 24 -6.44 -11.29 1.20
C ASN A 24 -5.54 -11.60 2.40
N LYS A 25 -5.98 -11.20 3.59
CA LYS A 25 -5.20 -11.35 4.83
C LYS A 25 -4.85 -12.80 5.18
N LYS A 26 -5.60 -13.79 4.65
CA LYS A 26 -5.33 -15.22 4.88
C LYS A 26 -4.18 -15.76 4.03
N LYS A 27 -4.04 -15.28 2.80
CA LYS A 27 -3.00 -15.74 1.86
C LYS A 27 -1.71 -14.95 2.00
N ILE A 28 -1.80 -13.65 2.28
CA ILE A 28 -0.64 -12.75 2.31
C ILE A 28 -0.57 -12.12 3.70
N GLN A 29 0.24 -12.74 4.56
CA GLN A 29 0.56 -12.23 5.90
C GLN A 29 1.71 -11.21 5.89
N GLU A 30 2.55 -11.26 4.86
CA GLU A 30 3.65 -10.31 4.69
C GLU A 30 3.14 -8.90 4.31
N LYS A 31 3.95 -7.89 4.64
CA LYS A 31 3.67 -6.50 4.26
C LYS A 31 3.90 -6.37 2.76
N LEU A 32 2.90 -5.91 2.00
CA LEU A 32 3.15 -5.53 0.61
C LEU A 32 4.07 -4.31 0.55
N GLU A 33 5.21 -4.49 -0.12
CA GLU A 33 6.13 -3.43 -0.51
C GLU A 33 6.16 -3.38 -2.04
N LEU A 34 5.62 -2.30 -2.60
CA LEU A 34 5.50 -2.15 -4.05
C LEU A 34 6.27 -0.91 -4.51
N LYS A 35 7.20 -1.08 -5.45
CA LYS A 35 7.84 0.05 -6.12
C LYS A 35 6.86 0.68 -7.10
N LYS A 36 6.35 1.86 -6.77
CA LYS A 36 5.41 2.62 -7.60
C LYS A 36 5.91 4.04 -7.79
N HIS A 37 5.50 4.66 -8.89
CA HIS A 37 5.79 6.06 -9.14
C HIS A 37 5.03 6.92 -8.12
N CYS A 38 5.77 7.75 -7.37
CA CYS A 38 5.16 8.74 -6.50
C CYS A 38 5.11 10.08 -7.23
N PRO A 39 3.93 10.64 -7.57
CA PRO A 39 3.84 11.91 -8.27
C PRO A 39 4.37 13.10 -7.46
N LYS A 40 4.46 12.96 -6.12
CA LYS A 40 4.98 14.01 -5.24
C LYS A 40 6.50 14.04 -5.19
N CYS A 41 7.15 12.86 -5.18
CA CYS A 41 8.61 12.76 -5.29
C CYS A 41 9.10 12.81 -6.75
N LYS A 42 8.20 12.62 -7.72
CA LYS A 42 8.49 12.46 -9.16
C LYS A 42 9.44 11.28 -9.47
N THR A 43 9.59 10.36 -8.53
CA THR A 43 10.50 9.20 -8.60
C THR A 43 9.74 7.90 -8.28
N HIS A 44 10.32 6.76 -8.64
CA HIS A 44 9.81 5.45 -8.24
C HIS A 44 10.30 5.11 -6.85
N THR A 45 9.38 5.04 -5.90
CA THR A 45 9.69 4.83 -4.48
C THR A 45 8.97 3.60 -3.97
N VAL A 46 9.47 3.07 -2.86
CA VAL A 46 8.83 1.94 -2.18
C VAL A 46 7.56 2.44 -1.50
N HIS A 47 6.43 1.84 -1.85
CA HIS A 47 5.16 2.08 -1.19
C HIS A 47 4.86 0.92 -0.26
N ASN A 48 4.72 1.23 1.02
CA ASN A 48 4.44 0.28 2.09
C ASN A 48 2.95 0.29 2.40
N GLU A 49 2.42 -0.85 2.86
CA GLU A 49 1.04 -0.90 3.34
C GLU A 49 0.79 0.08 4.50
N GLY A 50 -0.11 1.03 4.26
CA GLY A 50 -0.70 1.86 5.28
C GLY A 50 -1.79 1.09 6.02
N LYS A 51 -1.67 1.03 7.36
CA LYS A 51 -2.74 0.52 8.22
C LYS A 51 -4.01 1.34 7.97
N LYS A 52 -5.16 0.67 7.82
CA LYS A 52 -6.48 1.34 7.81
C LYS A 52 -6.54 2.29 9.00
N ILE A 53 -6.86 3.56 8.76
CA ILE A 53 -7.34 4.43 9.84
C ILE A 53 -8.68 3.82 10.23
N LYS A 54 -8.76 3.34 11.46
CA LYS A 54 -9.95 2.71 12.01
C LYS A 54 -10.96 3.79 12.37
#